data_AF-A0A9Q3FMY5-F1
#
_entry.id   AF-A0A9Q3FMY5-F1
#
_cell.length_a   1.000
_cell.length_b   1.000
_cell.length_c   1.000
_cell.angle_alpha   90.00
_cell.angle_beta   90.00
_cell.angle_gamma   90.00
#
_symmetry.space_group_name_H-M   'P 1'
#
loop_
_entity.id
_entity.type
_entity.pdbx_description
1 polymer ?
#
loop_
_entity_poly.entity_id
_entity_poly.type
_entity_poly.pdbx_seq_one_letter_code
_entity_poly.pdbx_strand_id
1 'polypeptide(L)'
;MEFITQLPLSNSFNSIIVRVDIFSKMAVFIPKIPSIASLDLDHLFVKNIFSNHGLSSSIVSDRGSLFDSSYWIDLCQQLKISSDLSTAYHPETDGQMERVNQIVEDYLWMYFSYHQDYWSTWLPLAEFSYNNSDHSSTKQSPFFTVYGRDPHFDSVHINQDTPAGNLSTKIQSVQQDVKRELEVSINRFKRYADKSRASPPIFNPGDMVWLSSKNIKSTRPTKKLSERWLGPFPILKKVSTHAYHLKLPSQWKSIHPVFHISLLEPVKTSTIPNRDQEPPPPIIIEEEEGWEVSQILDSKLKRGKLWHLVEWKGFSQDSERSTWEPTEDLKNCPELDKELHSLYPDKPGPNSSRA
;
A
#
# COMPACT_ATOMS: atom_id res chain seq x y z
N MET A 1 -2.29 -6.99 -3.91
CA MET A 1 -1.05 -7.77 -4.04
C MET A 1 0.03 -6.93 -3.39
N GLU A 2 0.91 -7.54 -2.61
CA GLU A 2 1.93 -6.81 -1.84
C GLU A 2 3.20 -7.66 -1.73
N PHE A 3 4.33 -7.00 -1.46
CA PHE A 3 5.57 -7.67 -1.08
C PHE A 3 5.81 -7.59 0.42
N ILE A 4 5.99 -8.76 1.05
CA ILE A 4 6.68 -8.84 2.35
C ILE A 4 8.17 -8.95 2.03
N THR A 5 8.95 -7.94 2.42
CA THR A 5 10.39 -7.87 2.10
C THR A 5 11.26 -7.92 3.36
N GLN A 6 12.59 -7.98 3.16
CA GLN A 6 13.58 -7.98 4.25
C GLN A 6 13.44 -9.16 5.23
N LEU A 7 12.95 -10.30 4.75
CA LEU A 7 12.91 -11.53 5.54
C LEU A 7 14.33 -12.14 5.63
N PRO A 8 14.63 -12.88 6.71
CA PRO A 8 15.83 -13.70 6.78
C PRO A 8 15.94 -14.62 5.56
N LEU A 9 17.17 -14.87 5.09
CA LEU A 9 17.38 -15.74 3.93
C LEU A 9 16.93 -17.17 4.25
N SER A 10 16.03 -17.72 3.44
CA SER A 10 15.59 -19.11 3.52
C SER A 10 15.56 -19.71 2.12
N ASN A 11 16.36 -20.76 1.88
CA ASN A 11 16.52 -21.38 0.55
C ASN A 11 16.75 -20.35 -0.58
N SER A 12 17.58 -19.33 -0.32
CA SER A 12 17.87 -18.20 -1.23
C SER A 12 16.74 -17.20 -1.46
N PHE A 13 15.59 -17.35 -0.81
CA PHE A 13 14.49 -16.39 -0.81
C PHE A 13 14.63 -15.40 0.36
N ASN A 14 14.23 -14.14 0.14
CA ASN A 14 14.24 -13.09 1.16
C ASN A 14 12.94 -12.27 1.22
N SER A 15 11.98 -12.59 0.36
CA SER A 15 10.73 -11.84 0.22
C SER A 15 9.60 -12.80 -0.15
N ILE A 16 8.36 -12.40 0.09
CA ILE A 16 7.15 -13.13 -0.28
C ILE A 16 6.24 -12.18 -1.06
N ILE A 17 5.73 -12.62 -2.20
CA ILE A 17 4.60 -11.97 -2.86
C ILE A 17 3.33 -12.54 -2.24
N VAL A 18 2.49 -11.66 -1.73
CA VAL A 18 1.19 -11.99 -1.16
C VAL A 18 0.11 -11.49 -2.10
N ARG A 19 -0.73 -12.40 -2.58
CA ARG A 19 -1.96 -12.05 -3.32
C ARG A 19 -3.14 -12.51 -2.50
N VAL A 20 -4.07 -11.60 -2.20
CA VAL A 20 -5.35 -11.96 -1.58
C VAL A 20 -6.49 -11.53 -2.49
N ASP A 21 -7.42 -12.46 -2.73
CA ASP A 21 -8.67 -12.19 -3.41
C ASP A 21 -9.63 -11.43 -2.50
N ILE A 22 -10.11 -10.26 -2.94
CA ILE A 22 -10.93 -9.39 -2.09
C ILE A 22 -12.29 -10.01 -1.72
N PHE A 23 -12.83 -10.91 -2.55
CA PHE A 23 -14.15 -11.50 -2.37
C PHE A 23 -14.06 -12.76 -1.51
N SER A 24 -13.34 -13.76 -2.01
CA SER A 24 -13.20 -15.07 -1.36
C SER A 24 -12.24 -15.06 -0.17
N LYS A 25 -11.39 -14.02 -0.07
CA LYS A 25 -10.28 -13.95 0.89
C LYS A 25 -9.23 -15.03 0.65
N MET A 26 -9.23 -15.69 -0.52
CA MET A 26 -8.22 -16.69 -0.85
C MET A 26 -6.86 -16.02 -1.06
N ALA A 27 -5.86 -16.51 -0.32
CA ALA A 27 -4.50 -16.02 -0.37
C ALA A 27 -3.59 -16.95 -1.16
N VAL A 28 -2.60 -16.38 -1.83
CA VAL A 28 -1.49 -17.07 -2.50
C VAL A 28 -0.18 -16.45 -2.01
N PHE A 29 0.76 -17.27 -1.56
CA PHE A 29 2.05 -16.86 -1.02
C PHE A 29 3.19 -17.41 -1.88
N ILE A 30 3.95 -16.52 -2.53
CA ILE A 30 4.99 -16.90 -3.49
C ILE A 30 6.35 -16.43 -2.97
N PRO A 31 7.30 -17.34 -2.68
CA PRO A 31 8.63 -16.95 -2.22
C PRO A 31 9.43 -16.32 -3.36
N LYS A 32 10.21 -15.28 -3.07
CA LYS A 32 10.94 -14.46 -4.04
C LYS A 32 12.38 -14.19 -3.59
N ILE A 33 13.29 -14.25 -4.56
CA ILE A 33 14.73 -13.96 -4.41
C ILE A 33 14.95 -12.43 -4.52
N PRO A 34 15.95 -11.86 -3.83
CA PRO A 34 16.21 -10.41 -3.82
C PRO A 34 16.40 -9.77 -5.21
N SER A 35 17.05 -10.47 -6.14
CA SER A 35 17.53 -9.91 -7.43
C SER A 35 16.58 -10.12 -8.61
N ILE A 36 15.34 -10.55 -8.38
CA ILE A 36 14.41 -10.85 -9.48
C ILE A 36 13.99 -9.55 -10.19
N ALA A 37 14.28 -9.49 -11.50
CA ALA A 37 13.86 -8.43 -12.41
C ALA A 37 12.35 -8.53 -12.72
N SER A 38 11.76 -7.46 -13.28
CA SER A 38 10.34 -7.43 -13.67
C SER A 38 9.93 -8.58 -14.62
N LEU A 39 10.87 -9.07 -15.44
CA LEU A 39 10.74 -10.19 -16.38
C LEU A 39 10.63 -11.60 -15.76
N ASP A 40 10.74 -11.73 -14.43
CA ASP A 40 10.40 -12.99 -13.76
C ASP A 40 9.09 -12.87 -12.96
N LEU A 41 8.59 -11.64 -12.77
CA LEU A 41 7.32 -11.40 -12.07
C LEU A 41 6.13 -11.92 -12.88
N ASP A 42 6.18 -11.77 -14.20
CA ASP A 42 5.20 -12.34 -15.13
C ASP A 42 5.17 -13.87 -15.06
N HIS A 43 6.33 -14.53 -15.00
CA HIS A 43 6.42 -15.98 -14.83
C HIS A 43 5.81 -16.42 -13.50
N LEU A 44 6.14 -15.74 -12.40
CA LEU A 44 5.54 -16.02 -11.09
C LEU A 44 4.03 -15.76 -11.08
N PHE A 45 3.58 -14.69 -11.72
CA PHE A 45 2.17 -14.33 -11.84
C PHE A 45 1.39 -15.37 -12.66
N VAL A 46 1.90 -15.73 -13.84
CA VAL A 46 1.27 -16.72 -14.71
C VAL A 46 1.21 -18.08 -14.02
N LYS A 47 2.33 -18.53 -13.44
CA LYS A 47 2.46 -19.86 -12.84
C LYS A 47 1.62 -20.05 -11.58
N ASN A 48 1.54 -19.04 -10.71
CA ASN A 48 0.96 -19.21 -9.38
C ASN A 48 -0.43 -18.58 -9.25
N ILE A 49 -0.75 -17.56 -10.05
CA ILE A 49 -2.02 -16.83 -9.94
C ILE A 49 -2.90 -17.14 -11.14
N PHE A 50 -2.47 -16.83 -12.36
CA PHE A 50 -3.32 -16.96 -13.55
C PHE A 50 -3.72 -18.42 -13.81
N SER A 51 -2.77 -19.35 -13.78
CA SER A 51 -3.01 -20.78 -14.01
C SER A 51 -4.03 -21.39 -13.04
N ASN A 52 -4.05 -20.91 -11.79
CA ASN A 52 -4.83 -21.50 -10.70
C ASN A 52 -6.17 -20.79 -10.48
N HIS A 53 -6.25 -19.49 -10.76
CA HIS A 53 -7.40 -18.64 -10.40
C HIS A 53 -7.97 -17.82 -11.56
N GLY A 54 -7.32 -17.86 -12.73
CA GLY A 54 -7.69 -17.00 -13.85
C GLY A 54 -7.19 -15.56 -13.69
N LEU A 55 -7.53 -14.71 -14.66
CA LEU A 55 -7.18 -13.28 -14.63
C LEU A 55 -8.18 -12.53 -13.74
N SER A 56 -7.63 -11.66 -12.88
CA SER A 56 -8.45 -10.72 -12.10
C SER A 56 -8.86 -9.54 -12.98
N SER A 57 -10.05 -8.97 -12.76
CA SER A 57 -10.49 -7.75 -13.45
C SER A 57 -9.68 -6.52 -13.05
N SER A 58 -9.20 -6.50 -11.80
CA SER A 58 -8.34 -5.47 -11.27
C SER A 58 -7.33 -6.04 -10.28
N ILE A 59 -6.18 -5.38 -10.19
CA ILE A 59 -5.13 -5.66 -9.20
C ILE A 59 -4.84 -4.34 -8.51
N VAL A 60 -4.97 -4.34 -7.18
CA VAL A 60 -4.50 -3.25 -6.33
C VAL A 60 -3.17 -3.66 -5.74
N SER A 61 -2.13 -2.86 -5.91
CA SER A 61 -0.79 -3.12 -5.37
C SER A 61 -0.19 -1.91 -4.66
N ASP A 62 0.74 -2.17 -3.75
CA ASP A 62 1.57 -1.13 -3.15
C ASP A 62 2.47 -0.45 -4.20
N ARG A 63 2.98 0.75 -3.88
CA ARG A 63 3.95 1.48 -4.71
C ARG A 63 5.36 0.87 -4.62
N GLY A 64 5.46 -0.45 -4.72
CA GLY A 64 6.72 -1.15 -4.86
C GLY A 64 7.28 -0.96 -6.28
N SER A 65 8.60 -0.78 -6.40
CA SER A 65 9.29 -0.51 -7.68
C SER A 65 9.01 -1.53 -8.80
N LEU A 66 8.57 -2.74 -8.46
CA LEU A 66 8.22 -3.78 -9.43
C LEU A 66 6.79 -3.63 -9.98
N PHE A 67 5.82 -3.30 -9.13
CA PHE A 67 4.43 -3.09 -9.56
C PHE A 67 4.19 -1.71 -10.20
N ASP A 68 5.13 -0.78 -10.03
CA ASP A 68 5.18 0.51 -10.73
C ASP A 68 6.11 0.48 -11.97
N SER A 69 6.63 -0.71 -12.34
CA SER A 69 7.48 -0.83 -13.52
C SER A 69 6.68 -0.67 -14.82
N SER A 70 7.27 0.00 -15.82
CA SER A 70 6.65 0.19 -17.14
C SER A 70 6.24 -1.14 -17.80
N TYR A 71 7.03 -2.19 -17.57
CA TYR A 71 6.74 -3.54 -18.02
C TYR A 71 5.49 -4.14 -17.37
N TRP A 72 5.34 -4.04 -16.04
CA TRP A 72 4.16 -4.55 -15.34
C TRP A 72 2.88 -3.83 -15.75
N ILE A 73 2.97 -2.51 -15.93
CA ILE A 73 1.86 -1.69 -16.41
C ILE A 73 1.45 -2.11 -17.83
N ASP A 74 2.41 -2.29 -18.74
CA ASP A 74 2.12 -2.76 -20.11
C ASP A 74 1.52 -4.17 -20.10
N LEU A 75 2.06 -5.10 -19.32
CA LEU A 75 1.50 -6.45 -19.15
C LEU A 75 0.03 -6.40 -18.69
N CYS A 76 -0.28 -5.61 -17.66
CA CYS A 76 -1.66 -5.43 -17.19
C CYS A 76 -2.57 -4.85 -18.29
N GLN A 77 -2.08 -3.88 -19.06
CA GLN A 77 -2.83 -3.30 -20.19
C GLN A 77 -3.13 -4.34 -21.27
N GLN A 78 -2.14 -5.15 -21.67
CA GLN A 78 -2.33 -6.22 -22.67
C GLN A 78 -3.34 -7.28 -22.19
N LEU A 79 -3.30 -7.60 -20.89
CA LEU A 79 -4.22 -8.55 -20.26
C LEU A 79 -5.58 -7.94 -19.89
N LYS A 80 -5.80 -6.64 -20.16
CA LYS A 80 -7.00 -5.87 -19.80
C LYS A 80 -7.33 -5.92 -18.30
N ILE A 81 -6.29 -5.91 -17.47
CA ILE A 81 -6.38 -5.83 -16.02
C ILE A 81 -6.25 -4.36 -15.62
N SER A 82 -7.21 -3.86 -14.82
CA SER A 82 -7.05 -2.54 -14.20
C SER A 82 -5.99 -2.62 -13.10
N SER A 83 -4.85 -1.95 -13.28
CA SER A 83 -3.78 -1.89 -12.27
C SER A 83 -3.90 -0.58 -11.51
N ASP A 84 -4.36 -0.65 -10.27
CA ASP A 84 -4.48 0.49 -9.38
C ASP A 84 -3.35 0.44 -8.34
N LEU A 85 -2.50 1.46 -8.31
CA LEU A 85 -1.55 1.61 -7.21
C LEU A 85 -2.29 2.14 -6.00
N SER A 86 -2.09 1.53 -4.83
CA SER A 86 -2.61 2.09 -3.58
C SER A 86 -2.03 3.49 -3.43
N THR A 87 -2.93 4.47 -3.41
CA THR A 87 -2.58 5.82 -2.98
C THR A 87 -2.61 5.79 -1.46
N ALA A 88 -1.83 6.63 -0.78
CA ALA A 88 -1.91 6.76 0.68
C ALA A 88 -3.30 7.23 1.20
N TYR A 89 -4.36 7.26 0.36
CA TYR A 89 -5.62 7.93 0.61
C TYR A 89 -6.86 7.31 -0.10
N HIS A 90 -7.05 5.98 -0.07
CA HIS A 90 -8.38 5.36 -0.30
C HIS A 90 -8.85 4.49 0.88
N PRO A 91 -9.44 5.10 1.93
CA PRO A 91 -9.68 4.46 3.23
C PRO A 91 -10.55 3.20 3.23
N GLU A 92 -11.47 3.04 2.27
CA GLU A 92 -12.40 1.89 2.23
C GLU A 92 -11.76 0.63 1.64
N THR A 93 -11.00 0.77 0.55
CA THR A 93 -10.31 -0.35 -0.10
C THR A 93 -8.97 -0.64 0.60
N ASP A 94 -8.23 0.40 0.98
CA ASP A 94 -6.96 0.26 1.71
C ASP A 94 -7.19 -0.29 3.12
N GLY A 95 -8.25 0.13 3.83
CA GLY A 95 -8.49 -0.34 5.20
C GLY A 95 -8.82 -1.83 5.30
N GLN A 96 -9.48 -2.41 4.28
CA GLN A 96 -9.66 -3.86 4.21
C GLN A 96 -8.38 -4.59 3.80
N MET A 97 -7.64 -4.04 2.84
CA MET A 97 -6.39 -4.65 2.36
C MET A 97 -5.29 -4.57 3.43
N GLU A 98 -5.07 -3.43 4.09
CA GLU A 98 -4.17 -3.29 5.25
C GLU A 98 -4.51 -4.28 6.35
N ARG A 99 -5.81 -4.48 6.66
CA ARG A 99 -6.23 -5.43 7.69
C ARG A 99 -5.87 -6.86 7.30
N VAL A 100 -6.14 -7.22 6.05
CA VAL A 100 -5.84 -8.55 5.52
C VAL A 100 -4.33 -8.78 5.48
N ASN A 101 -3.56 -7.79 5.02
CA ASN A 101 -2.11 -7.87 4.93
C ASN A 101 -1.48 -7.96 6.32
N GLN A 102 -1.91 -7.16 7.30
CA GLN A 102 -1.48 -7.28 8.70
C GLN A 102 -1.78 -8.66 9.30
N ILE A 103 -2.96 -9.23 9.01
CA ILE A 103 -3.30 -10.58 9.45
C ILE A 103 -2.40 -11.62 8.78
N VAL A 104 -2.11 -11.47 7.48
CA VAL A 104 -1.21 -12.36 6.75
C VAL A 104 0.22 -12.24 7.26
N GLU A 105 0.71 -11.03 7.52
CA GLU A 105 2.02 -10.81 8.11
C GLU A 105 2.12 -11.44 9.50
N ASP A 106 1.20 -11.12 10.42
CA ASP A 106 1.17 -11.70 11.77
C ASP A 106 1.10 -13.23 11.71
N TYR A 107 0.33 -13.76 10.77
CA TYR A 107 0.21 -15.20 10.54
C TYR A 107 1.51 -15.83 10.02
N LEU A 108 2.19 -15.19 9.07
CA LEU A 108 3.49 -15.65 8.57
C LEU A 108 4.58 -15.52 9.64
N TRP A 109 4.53 -14.48 10.48
CA TRP A 109 5.44 -14.30 11.62
C TRP A 109 5.38 -15.47 12.60
N MET A 110 4.21 -16.09 12.80
CA MET A 110 4.09 -17.29 13.62
C MET A 110 4.87 -18.48 13.04
N TYR A 111 4.87 -18.64 11.71
CA TYR A 111 5.68 -19.65 11.00
C TYR A 111 7.18 -19.37 11.06
N PHE A 112 7.59 -18.12 11.30
CA PHE A 112 8.98 -17.72 11.39
C PHE A 112 9.64 -18.01 12.75
N SER A 113 8.91 -18.54 13.74
CA SER A 113 9.41 -18.62 15.12
C SER A 113 10.50 -19.70 15.39
N TYR A 114 11.36 -19.34 16.35
CA TYR A 114 12.61 -19.94 16.86
C TYR A 114 13.83 -20.07 15.92
N HIS A 115 13.70 -20.63 14.72
CA HIS A 115 14.88 -20.87 13.86
C HIS A 115 14.98 -19.99 12.61
N GLN A 116 13.94 -19.26 12.17
CA GLN A 116 13.96 -18.26 11.07
C GLN A 116 14.56 -18.66 9.68
N ASP A 117 15.12 -19.86 9.52
CA ASP A 117 15.94 -20.24 8.35
C ASP A 117 15.16 -21.09 7.31
N TYR A 118 14.00 -21.64 7.68
CA TYR A 118 13.25 -22.64 6.89
C TYR A 118 11.85 -22.17 6.47
N TRP A 119 11.56 -20.88 6.57
CA TRP A 119 10.21 -20.38 6.34
C TRP A 119 9.69 -20.64 4.92
N SER A 120 10.58 -20.60 3.91
CA SER A 120 10.19 -20.85 2.52
C SER A 120 9.69 -22.29 2.31
N THR A 121 10.20 -23.25 3.08
CA THR A 121 9.77 -24.66 3.05
C THR A 121 8.35 -24.84 3.61
N TRP A 122 7.97 -24.04 4.61
CA TRP A 122 6.67 -24.12 5.29
C TRP A 122 5.60 -23.24 4.64
N LEU A 123 5.99 -22.34 3.73
CA LEU A 123 5.10 -21.39 3.10
C LEU A 123 3.86 -22.03 2.41
N PRO A 124 3.98 -23.17 1.70
CA PRO A 124 2.80 -23.85 1.14
C PRO A 124 1.81 -24.34 2.21
N LEU A 125 2.32 -24.78 3.37
CA LEU A 125 1.47 -25.21 4.49
C LEU A 125 0.84 -24.01 5.20
N ALA A 126 1.54 -22.88 5.23
CA ALA A 126 0.99 -21.61 5.66
C ALA A 126 -0.16 -21.17 4.77
N GLU A 127 0.02 -21.17 3.45
CA GLU A 127 -1.05 -20.84 2.49
C GLU A 127 -2.26 -21.78 2.66
N PHE A 128 -2.02 -23.09 2.72
CA PHE A 128 -3.09 -24.07 2.90
C PHE A 128 -3.87 -23.82 4.20
N SER A 129 -3.18 -23.62 5.32
CA SER A 129 -3.85 -23.47 6.62
C SER A 129 -4.59 -22.13 6.72
N TYR A 130 -4.11 -21.09 6.04
CA TYR A 130 -4.83 -19.81 5.90
C TYR A 130 -6.13 -20.01 5.10
N ASN A 131 -6.04 -20.63 3.93
CA ASN A 131 -7.18 -20.85 3.04
C ASN A 131 -8.20 -21.86 3.58
N ASN A 132 -7.81 -22.69 4.55
CA ASN A 132 -8.69 -23.65 5.22
C ASN A 132 -9.25 -23.12 6.56
N SER A 133 -8.94 -21.88 6.93
CA SER A 133 -9.43 -21.27 8.17
C SER A 133 -10.58 -20.32 7.91
N ASP A 134 -11.59 -20.34 8.78
CA ASP A 134 -12.78 -19.50 8.63
C ASP A 134 -12.44 -18.02 8.74
N HIS A 135 -12.85 -17.24 7.73
CA HIS A 135 -12.65 -15.81 7.74
C HIS A 135 -13.84 -15.08 8.35
N SER A 136 -13.59 -14.10 9.22
CA SER A 136 -14.65 -13.42 9.98
C SER A 136 -15.67 -12.67 9.11
N SER A 137 -15.28 -12.24 7.91
CA SER A 137 -16.10 -11.53 6.93
C SER A 137 -17.01 -12.45 6.12
N THR A 138 -16.55 -13.63 5.73
CA THR A 138 -17.29 -14.61 4.91
C THR A 138 -18.01 -15.66 5.75
N LYS A 139 -17.63 -15.82 7.04
CA LYS A 139 -18.12 -16.88 7.94
C LYS A 139 -17.82 -18.31 7.46
N GLN A 140 -16.92 -18.43 6.49
CA GLN A 140 -16.53 -19.67 5.84
C GLN A 140 -15.05 -19.54 5.46
N SER A 141 -14.39 -20.68 5.22
CA SER A 141 -13.02 -20.68 4.73
C SER A 141 -12.94 -20.12 3.29
N PRO A 142 -11.78 -19.58 2.88
CA PRO A 142 -11.53 -19.27 1.48
C PRO A 142 -11.67 -20.47 0.54
N PHE A 143 -11.22 -21.67 0.94
CA PHE A 143 -11.38 -22.88 0.13
C PHE A 143 -12.84 -23.22 -0.14
N PHE A 144 -13.68 -23.14 0.89
CA PHE A 144 -15.12 -23.35 0.72
C PHE A 144 -15.72 -22.29 -0.19
N THR A 145 -15.30 -21.03 -0.05
CA THR A 145 -15.84 -19.93 -0.85
C THR A 145 -15.50 -20.08 -2.34
N VAL A 146 -14.29 -20.57 -2.68
CA VAL A 146 -13.85 -20.74 -4.08
C VAL A 146 -14.30 -22.07 -4.67
N TYR A 147 -14.22 -23.16 -3.91
CA TYR A 147 -14.39 -24.52 -4.44
C TYR A 147 -15.68 -25.22 -3.96
N GLY A 148 -16.44 -24.60 -3.06
CA GLY A 148 -17.64 -25.19 -2.45
C GLY A 148 -17.34 -26.35 -1.48
N ARG A 149 -16.07 -26.56 -1.11
CA ARG A 149 -15.64 -27.63 -0.21
C ARG A 149 -14.33 -27.27 0.50
N ASP A 150 -14.18 -27.78 1.72
CA ASP A 150 -12.93 -27.71 2.45
C ASP A 150 -12.08 -28.96 2.19
N PRO A 151 -10.83 -28.81 1.70
CA PRO A 151 -9.93 -29.93 1.56
C PRO A 151 -9.59 -30.50 2.95
N HIS A 152 -9.81 -31.80 3.12
CA HIS A 152 -9.41 -32.50 4.33
C HIS A 152 -7.90 -32.76 4.33
N PHE A 153 -7.28 -32.54 5.48
CA PHE A 153 -5.87 -32.83 5.72
C PHE A 153 -5.65 -34.13 6.51
N ASP A 154 -6.73 -34.72 7.05
CA ASP A 154 -6.64 -35.88 7.92
C ASP A 154 -6.02 -37.08 7.19
N SER A 155 -4.82 -37.45 7.63
CA SER A 155 -4.08 -38.58 7.11
C SER A 155 -4.67 -39.84 7.72
N VAL A 156 -5.42 -40.61 6.93
CA VAL A 156 -6.23 -41.76 7.42
C VAL A 156 -5.36 -42.84 8.09
N HIS A 157 -4.07 -42.95 7.75
CA HIS A 157 -3.12 -43.84 8.41
C HIS A 157 -1.69 -43.28 8.39
N ILE A 158 -1.15 -42.90 9.55
CA ILE A 158 0.26 -42.55 9.70
C ILE A 158 1.01 -43.73 10.30
N ASN A 159 1.89 -44.36 9.53
CA ASN A 159 2.88 -45.28 10.09
C ASN A 159 4.08 -44.48 10.60
N GLN A 160 4.11 -44.25 11.92
CA GLN A 160 5.11 -43.41 12.61
C GLN A 160 6.54 -43.97 12.53
N ASP A 161 6.72 -45.24 12.16
CA ASP A 161 8.02 -45.89 12.11
C ASP A 161 8.82 -45.61 10.81
N THR A 162 8.29 -44.74 9.94
CA THR A 162 8.94 -44.36 8.67
C THR A 162 9.38 -42.89 8.67
N PRO A 163 10.45 -42.52 7.93
CA PRO A 163 10.81 -41.12 7.72
C PRO A 163 9.64 -40.27 7.16
N ALA A 164 8.79 -40.86 6.32
CA ALA A 164 7.59 -40.22 5.78
C ALA A 164 6.49 -40.03 6.84
N GLY A 165 6.34 -40.98 7.77
CA GLY A 165 5.45 -40.87 8.92
C GLY A 165 5.85 -39.74 9.86
N ASN A 166 7.15 -39.60 10.14
CA ASN A 166 7.70 -38.50 10.94
C ASN A 166 7.51 -37.12 10.30
N LEU A 167 7.61 -37.03 8.96
CA LEU A 167 7.27 -35.79 8.25
C LEU A 167 5.77 -35.48 8.37
N SER A 168 4.91 -36.49 8.22
CA SER A 168 3.45 -36.32 8.29
C SER A 168 2.99 -35.86 9.67
N THR A 169 3.54 -36.44 10.75
CA THR A 169 3.27 -35.99 12.12
C THR A 169 3.77 -34.56 12.37
N LYS A 170 4.95 -34.22 11.87
CA LYS A 170 5.50 -32.87 11.97
C LYS A 170 4.64 -31.84 11.22
N ILE A 171 4.14 -32.17 10.04
CA ILE A 171 3.24 -31.28 9.29
C ILE A 171 1.93 -31.10 10.06
N GLN A 172 1.33 -32.18 10.58
CA GLN A 172 0.12 -32.10 11.39
C GLN A 172 0.31 -31.23 12.64
N SER A 173 1.41 -31.39 13.37
CA SER A 173 1.68 -30.58 14.57
C SER A 173 1.84 -29.11 14.23
N VAL A 174 2.63 -28.78 13.20
CA VAL A 174 2.82 -27.40 12.73
C VAL A 174 1.49 -26.77 12.34
N GLN A 175 0.65 -27.48 11.60
CA GLN A 175 -0.67 -26.97 11.22
C GLN A 175 -1.60 -26.73 12.41
N GLN A 176 -1.63 -27.65 13.38
CA GLN A 176 -2.48 -27.49 14.57
C GLN A 176 -2.05 -26.29 15.41
N ASP A 177 -0.74 -26.12 15.60
CA ASP A 177 -0.20 -24.97 16.33
C ASP A 177 -0.52 -23.65 15.61
N VAL A 178 -0.33 -23.64 14.29
CA VAL A 178 -0.64 -22.48 13.44
C VAL A 178 -2.12 -22.13 13.48
N LYS A 179 -3.03 -23.12 13.35
CA LYS A 179 -4.47 -22.89 13.39
C LYS A 179 -4.88 -22.28 14.73
N ARG A 180 -4.35 -22.83 15.83
CA ARG A 180 -4.60 -22.33 17.19
C ARG A 180 -4.13 -20.89 17.35
N GLU A 181 -2.92 -20.59 16.91
CA GLU A 181 -2.36 -19.24 17.02
C GLU A 181 -3.05 -18.25 16.07
N LEU A 182 -3.51 -18.69 14.90
CA LEU A 182 -4.31 -17.87 13.97
C LEU A 182 -5.65 -17.51 14.62
N GLU A 183 -6.31 -18.45 15.27
CA GLU A 183 -7.53 -18.17 16.05
C GLU A 183 -7.25 -17.16 17.18
N VAL A 184 -6.11 -17.27 17.87
CA VAL A 184 -5.68 -16.31 18.90
C VAL A 184 -5.44 -14.92 18.30
N SER A 185 -4.74 -14.82 17.17
CA SER A 185 -4.47 -13.56 16.47
C SER A 185 -5.75 -12.90 15.96
N ILE A 186 -6.64 -13.66 15.30
CA ILE A 186 -7.97 -13.19 14.86
C ILE A 186 -8.78 -12.68 16.06
N ASN A 187 -8.79 -13.41 17.19
CA ASN A 187 -9.50 -12.99 18.39
C ASN A 187 -8.88 -11.73 19.02
N ARG A 188 -7.55 -11.59 18.99
CA ARG A 188 -6.85 -10.37 19.42
C ARG A 188 -7.29 -9.18 18.55
N PHE A 189 -7.25 -9.32 17.22
CA PHE A 189 -7.73 -8.29 16.29
C PHE A 189 -9.20 -7.95 16.51
N LYS A 190 -10.06 -8.95 16.73
CA LYS A 190 -11.48 -8.75 17.05
C LYS A 190 -11.65 -7.95 18.33
N ARG A 191 -10.92 -8.27 19.40
CA ARG A 191 -10.95 -7.49 20.66
C ARG A 191 -10.49 -6.05 20.48
N TYR A 192 -9.47 -5.80 19.68
CA TYR A 192 -9.03 -4.43 19.36
C TYR A 192 -10.08 -3.67 18.52
N ALA A 193 -10.68 -4.33 17.53
CA ALA A 193 -11.75 -3.74 16.72
C ALA A 193 -13.04 -3.51 17.52
N ASP A 194 -13.39 -4.40 18.44
CA ASP A 194 -14.57 -4.28 19.29
C ASP A 194 -14.40 -3.16 20.33
N LYS A 195 -13.18 -2.94 20.84
CA LYS A 195 -12.87 -1.81 21.74
C LYS A 195 -13.06 -0.43 21.07
N SER A 196 -12.96 -0.35 19.74
CA SER A 196 -13.20 0.88 18.98
C SER A 196 -14.65 1.05 18.50
N ARG A 197 -15.57 0.12 18.83
CA ARG A 197 -17.02 0.20 18.52
C ARG A 197 -17.83 1.01 19.53
N ALA A 198 -17.29 2.12 20.02
CA ALA A 198 -18.21 3.19 20.40
C ALA A 198 -18.87 3.66 19.10
N SER A 199 -20.20 3.60 18.98
CA SER A 199 -20.90 4.10 17.79
C SER A 199 -20.36 5.49 17.47
N PRO A 200 -19.75 5.68 16.29
CA PRO A 200 -19.09 6.94 16.00
C PRO A 200 -20.15 8.05 15.96
N PRO A 201 -19.89 9.23 16.54
CA PRO A 201 -20.90 10.27 16.70
C PRO A 201 -21.49 10.68 15.35
N ILE A 202 -22.81 10.60 15.21
CA ILE A 202 -23.48 11.00 13.97
C ILE A 202 -23.49 12.53 13.92
N PHE A 203 -22.80 13.09 12.95
CA PHE A 203 -22.86 14.52 12.66
C PHE A 203 -23.92 14.83 11.61
N ASN A 204 -24.51 16.02 11.72
CA ASN A 204 -25.46 16.60 10.78
C ASN A 204 -24.81 17.74 9.98
N PRO A 205 -25.30 18.04 8.76
CA PRO A 205 -24.92 19.26 8.05
C PRO A 205 -25.15 20.50 8.93
N GLY A 206 -24.15 21.36 9.04
CA GLY A 206 -24.13 22.54 9.91
C GLY A 206 -23.40 22.34 11.25
N ASP A 207 -23.15 21.10 11.67
CA ASP A 207 -22.38 20.85 12.89
C ASP A 207 -20.94 21.33 12.73
N MET A 208 -20.41 21.95 13.78
CA MET A 208 -19.02 22.38 13.84
C MET A 208 -18.16 21.25 14.41
N VAL A 209 -17.09 20.90 13.70
CA VAL A 209 -16.17 19.83 14.10
C VAL A 209 -14.71 20.28 14.06
N TRP A 210 -13.93 19.74 14.99
CA TRP A 210 -12.48 19.79 14.97
C TRP A 210 -11.93 18.69 14.06
N LEU A 211 -10.92 19.01 13.25
CA LEU A 211 -10.24 18.09 12.34
C LEU A 211 -8.85 17.71 12.87
N SER A 212 -8.55 16.42 12.96
CA SER A 212 -7.25 15.95 13.46
C SER A 212 -6.10 16.33 12.52
N SER A 213 -5.03 16.92 13.06
CA SER A 213 -3.82 17.29 12.29
C SER A 213 -2.85 16.13 12.03
N LYS A 214 -3.13 14.91 12.51
CA LYS A 214 -2.23 13.73 12.39
C LYS A 214 -1.67 13.52 10.98
N ASN A 215 -2.49 13.79 9.96
CA ASN A 215 -2.20 13.52 8.55
C ASN A 215 -2.01 14.81 7.74
N ILE A 216 -1.89 15.97 8.40
CA ILE A 216 -1.75 17.27 7.75
C ILE A 216 -0.34 17.79 8.05
N LYS A 217 0.47 17.99 7.00
CA LYS A 217 1.81 18.59 7.14
C LYS A 217 1.63 20.03 7.66
N SER A 218 2.40 20.39 8.70
CA SER A 218 2.35 21.71 9.35
C SER A 218 3.65 22.45 9.07
N THR A 219 3.58 23.77 8.83
CA THR A 219 4.74 24.68 8.70
C THR A 219 5.58 24.79 9.97
N ARG A 220 5.03 24.42 11.12
CA ARG A 220 5.72 24.58 12.40
C ARG A 220 6.98 23.69 12.47
N PRO A 221 8.12 24.22 12.98
CA PRO A 221 9.39 23.49 13.00
C PRO A 221 9.38 22.20 13.83
N THR A 222 8.45 22.05 14.79
CA THR A 222 8.37 20.86 15.65
C THR A 222 6.95 20.34 15.79
N LYS A 223 6.74 19.06 15.45
CA LYS A 223 5.45 18.33 15.56
C LYS A 223 4.97 18.20 17.02
N LYS A 224 5.86 18.32 18.00
CA LYS A 224 5.53 18.23 19.43
C LYS A 224 4.76 19.46 19.95
N LEU A 225 4.89 20.59 19.27
CA LEU A 225 4.23 21.87 19.60
C LEU A 225 3.24 22.33 18.52
N SER A 226 2.90 21.46 17.56
CA SER A 226 1.85 21.74 16.59
C SER A 226 0.46 21.46 17.17
N GLU A 227 -0.54 22.19 16.70
CA GLU A 227 -1.93 21.96 17.05
C GLU A 227 -2.34 20.54 16.65
N ARG A 228 -2.96 19.81 17.59
CA ARG A 228 -3.42 18.43 17.37
C ARG A 228 -4.76 18.38 16.62
N TRP A 229 -5.53 19.44 16.73
CA TRP A 229 -6.87 19.61 16.18
C TRP A 229 -6.97 20.98 15.52
N LEU A 230 -7.45 21.02 14.29
CA LEU A 230 -7.58 22.19 13.42
C LEU A 230 -9.05 22.54 13.26
N GLY A 231 -9.35 23.82 13.04
CA GLY A 231 -10.72 24.30 12.87
C GLY A 231 -11.17 25.16 14.05
N PRO A 232 -12.48 25.25 14.34
CA PRO A 232 -13.55 24.34 13.92
C PRO A 232 -14.09 24.59 12.51
N PHE A 233 -14.48 23.53 11.79
CA PHE A 233 -15.04 23.59 10.44
C PHE A 233 -16.49 23.12 10.41
N PRO A 234 -17.38 23.78 9.64
CA PRO A 234 -18.75 23.31 9.48
C PRO A 234 -18.81 22.13 8.51
N ILE A 235 -19.64 21.14 8.85
CA ILE A 235 -19.98 20.04 7.96
C ILE A 235 -20.97 20.52 6.90
N LEU A 236 -20.63 20.34 5.63
CA LEU A 236 -21.50 20.67 4.50
C LEU A 236 -22.49 19.55 4.21
N LYS A 237 -22.00 18.30 4.18
CA LYS A 237 -22.83 17.12 3.92
C LYS A 237 -22.17 15.83 4.40
N LYS A 238 -23.00 14.83 4.67
CA LYS A 238 -22.58 13.44 4.83
C LYS A 238 -22.35 12.83 3.44
N VAL A 239 -21.16 12.27 3.21
CA VAL A 239 -20.77 11.66 1.93
C VAL A 239 -21.00 10.15 1.96
N SER A 240 -20.67 9.50 3.08
CA SER A 240 -20.91 8.07 3.30
C SER A 240 -21.28 7.78 4.76
N THR A 241 -21.44 6.51 5.12
CA THR A 241 -21.68 6.06 6.51
C THR A 241 -20.63 6.61 7.49
N HIS A 242 -19.38 6.77 7.05
CA HIS A 242 -18.25 7.17 7.87
C HIS A 242 -17.47 8.39 7.33
N ALA A 243 -17.92 9.07 6.27
CA ALA A 243 -17.22 10.21 5.68
C ALA A 243 -18.10 11.47 5.57
N TYR A 244 -17.50 12.62 5.89
CA TYR A 244 -18.14 13.93 5.91
C TYR A 244 -17.36 14.95 5.10
N HIS A 245 -18.08 15.82 4.37
CA HIS A 245 -17.50 16.92 3.61
C HIS A 245 -17.48 18.18 4.50
N LEU A 246 -16.29 18.72 4.75
CA LEU A 246 -16.07 19.95 5.53
C LEU A 246 -15.91 21.17 4.63
N LYS A 247 -16.34 22.34 5.11
CA LYS A 247 -15.99 23.62 4.49
C LYS A 247 -14.58 24.03 4.91
N LEU A 248 -13.58 23.65 4.13
CA LEU A 248 -12.19 24.07 4.35
C LEU A 248 -11.93 25.49 3.84
N PRO A 249 -10.92 26.19 4.38
CA PRO A 249 -10.45 27.46 3.84
C PRO A 249 -9.96 27.31 2.40
N SER A 250 -10.20 28.32 1.56
CA SER A 250 -9.81 28.33 0.14
C SER A 250 -8.30 28.21 -0.11
N GLN A 251 -7.49 28.37 0.94
CA GLN A 251 -6.03 28.25 0.94
C GLN A 251 -5.56 26.79 1.00
N TRP A 252 -6.40 25.84 1.43
CA TRP A 252 -6.07 24.42 1.57
C TRP A 252 -6.46 23.61 0.32
N LYS A 253 -6.12 24.11 -0.87
CA LYS A 253 -6.55 23.50 -2.14
C LYS A 253 -6.00 22.09 -2.36
N SER A 254 -4.83 21.78 -1.78
CA SER A 254 -4.18 20.46 -1.89
C SER A 254 -4.86 19.40 -1.01
N ILE A 255 -5.62 19.79 0.01
CA ILE A 255 -6.29 18.84 0.92
C ILE A 255 -7.71 18.57 0.43
N HIS A 256 -8.00 17.30 0.15
CA HIS A 256 -9.35 16.90 -0.22
C HIS A 256 -10.33 17.14 0.94
N PRO A 257 -11.48 17.79 0.73
CA PRO A 257 -12.34 18.30 1.82
C PRO A 257 -13.24 17.22 2.47
N VAL A 258 -13.02 15.94 2.16
CA VAL A 258 -13.81 14.81 2.67
C VAL A 258 -12.96 14.01 3.65
N PHE A 259 -13.45 13.88 4.88
CA PHE A 259 -12.71 13.24 5.97
C PHE A 259 -13.52 12.11 6.61
N HIS A 260 -12.80 11.08 7.06
CA HIS A 260 -13.37 9.99 7.82
C HIS A 260 -13.74 10.43 9.25
N ILE A 261 -14.82 9.88 9.81
CA ILE A 261 -15.37 10.22 11.13
C ILE A 261 -14.37 10.09 12.28
N SER A 262 -13.39 9.19 12.17
CA SER A 262 -12.31 9.02 13.16
C SER A 262 -11.35 10.20 13.24
N LEU A 263 -11.35 11.08 12.24
CA LEU A 263 -10.54 12.29 12.19
C LEU A 263 -11.32 13.53 12.67
N LEU A 264 -12.57 13.37 13.09
CA LEU A 264 -13.46 14.45 13.49
C LEU A 264 -13.81 14.36 14.98
N GLU A 265 -13.81 15.49 15.67
CA GLU A 265 -14.28 15.59 17.05
C GLU A 265 -15.35 16.70 17.17
N PRO A 266 -16.49 16.47 17.83
CA PRO A 266 -17.50 17.52 18.01
C PRO A 266 -16.93 18.71 18.78
N VAL A 267 -17.25 19.92 18.34
CA VAL A 267 -16.91 21.13 19.10
C VAL A 267 -17.74 21.16 20.38
N LYS A 268 -17.07 21.11 21.53
CA LYS A 268 -17.68 21.37 22.83
C LYS A 268 -17.48 22.84 23.17
N THR A 269 -18.55 23.57 23.41
CA THR A 269 -18.46 24.96 23.88
C THR A 269 -17.79 24.98 25.25
N SER A 270 -16.68 25.71 25.37
CA SER A 270 -15.99 25.91 26.64
C SER A 270 -16.91 26.65 27.61
N THR A 271 -17.10 26.11 28.81
CA THR A 271 -17.80 26.78 29.93
C THR A 271 -16.91 27.80 30.66
N ILE A 272 -15.64 27.95 30.25
CA ILE A 272 -14.70 28.89 30.84
C ILE A 272 -14.87 30.26 30.14
N PRO A 273 -15.26 31.33 30.87
CA PRO A 273 -15.45 32.65 30.27
C PRO A 273 -14.13 33.23 29.72
N ASN A 274 -14.19 34.00 28.62
CA ASN A 274 -13.06 34.67 27.95
C ASN A 274 -12.00 33.75 27.30
N ARG A 275 -12.36 32.52 26.90
CA ARG A 275 -11.49 31.67 26.08
C ARG A 275 -12.00 31.55 24.65
N ASP A 276 -12.01 32.67 23.93
CA ASP A 276 -12.20 32.66 22.47
C ASP A 276 -10.89 32.20 21.83
N GLN A 277 -10.93 31.05 21.13
CA GLN A 277 -9.78 30.61 20.33
C GLN A 277 -9.82 31.35 18.99
N GLU A 278 -8.80 32.15 18.71
CA GLU A 278 -8.61 32.71 17.37
C GLU A 278 -8.48 31.56 16.36
N PRO A 279 -9.09 31.69 15.16
CA PRO A 279 -8.93 30.69 14.12
C PRO A 279 -7.44 30.47 13.84
N PRO A 280 -6.99 29.21 13.72
CA PRO A 280 -5.56 28.92 13.62
C PRO A 280 -4.95 29.65 12.42
N PRO A 281 -3.73 30.20 12.56
CA PRO A 281 -3.05 30.87 11.48
C PRO A 281 -2.82 29.91 10.30
N PRO A 282 -2.79 30.42 9.06
CA PRO A 282 -2.72 29.58 7.88
C PRO A 282 -1.45 28.71 7.88
N ILE A 283 -1.67 27.41 7.77
CA ILE A 283 -0.61 26.45 7.48
C ILE A 283 -0.28 26.58 5.99
N ILE A 284 0.92 27.09 5.67
CA ILE A 284 1.50 27.05 4.33
C ILE A 284 1.98 25.62 4.09
N ILE A 285 1.24 24.84 3.31
CA ILE A 285 1.75 23.51 2.93
C ILE A 285 2.95 23.81 2.01
N GLU A 286 4.15 23.35 2.39
CA GLU A 286 5.32 23.38 1.52
C GLU A 286 4.90 22.82 0.16
N GLU A 287 5.11 23.63 -0.87
CA GLU A 287 5.01 23.20 -2.26
C GLU A 287 5.80 21.89 -2.43
N GLU A 288 5.27 21.04 -3.30
CA GLU A 288 5.76 19.70 -3.62
C GLU A 288 7.27 19.53 -3.40
N GLU A 289 7.68 18.49 -2.68
CA GLU A 289 9.07 18.03 -2.62
C GLU A 289 9.51 17.66 -4.04
N GLY A 290 9.92 18.66 -4.82
CA GLY A 290 10.62 18.48 -6.08
C GLY A 290 12.01 17.94 -5.76
N TRP A 291 12.38 16.84 -6.41
CA TRP A 291 13.75 16.33 -6.34
C TRP A 291 14.70 17.37 -6.93
N GLU A 292 15.83 17.63 -6.28
CA GLU A 292 16.84 18.54 -6.84
C GLU A 292 17.50 17.88 -8.06
N VAL A 293 17.44 18.56 -9.20
CA VAL A 293 18.14 18.16 -10.42
C VAL A 293 19.63 18.41 -10.25
N SER A 294 20.45 17.37 -10.47
CA SER A 294 21.91 17.45 -10.53
C SER A 294 22.35 18.05 -11.87
N GLN A 295 21.89 17.44 -12.97
CA GLN A 295 22.25 17.85 -14.32
C GLN A 295 21.17 17.40 -15.32
N ILE A 296 21.04 18.11 -16.44
CA ILE A 296 20.29 17.64 -17.61
C ILE A 296 21.28 17.03 -18.59
N LEU A 297 21.09 15.75 -18.92
CA LEU A 297 22.01 14.96 -19.73
C LEU A 297 21.65 14.98 -21.23
N ASP A 298 20.36 15.06 -21.56
CA ASP A 298 19.90 15.01 -22.95
C ASP A 298 18.51 15.67 -23.13
N SER A 299 18.16 15.99 -24.37
CA SER A 299 16.82 16.48 -24.73
C SER A 299 16.27 15.77 -25.98
N LYS A 300 14.95 15.57 -26.02
CA LYS A 300 14.25 14.97 -27.17
C LYS A 300 12.84 15.49 -27.34
N LEU A 301 12.35 15.47 -28.58
CA LEU A 301 10.95 15.74 -28.89
C LEU A 301 10.15 14.44 -28.95
N LYS A 302 9.13 14.28 -28.10
CA LYS A 302 8.17 13.17 -28.14
C LYS A 302 6.77 13.72 -28.31
N ARG A 303 6.11 13.38 -29.43
CA ARG A 303 4.76 13.86 -29.80
C ARG A 303 4.63 15.40 -29.79
N GLY A 304 5.67 16.12 -30.20
CA GLY A 304 5.67 17.59 -30.27
C GLY A 304 5.89 18.29 -28.93
N LYS A 305 6.11 17.55 -27.84
CA LYS A 305 6.54 18.09 -26.54
C LYS A 305 8.02 17.83 -26.34
N LEU A 306 8.72 18.77 -25.70
CA LEU A 306 10.12 18.66 -25.32
C LEU A 306 10.26 17.90 -24.00
N TRP A 307 11.19 16.96 -23.96
CA TRP A 307 11.52 16.12 -22.82
C TRP A 307 13.01 16.19 -22.56
N HIS A 308 13.40 16.17 -21.29
CA HIS A 308 14.78 16.22 -20.82
C HIS A 308 15.12 14.95 -20.05
N LEU A 309 16.31 14.40 -20.27
CA LEU A 309 16.85 13.32 -19.44
C LEU A 309 17.53 13.96 -18.24
N VAL A 310 16.97 13.73 -17.06
CA VAL A 310 17.34 14.40 -15.82
C VAL A 310 18.14 13.44 -14.96
N GLU A 311 19.31 13.89 -14.52
CA GLU A 311 20.06 13.26 -13.44
C GLU A 311 19.71 13.92 -12.11
N TRP A 312 19.34 13.11 -11.12
CA TRP A 312 18.89 13.58 -9.81
C TRP A 312 20.03 13.66 -8.80
N LYS A 313 20.06 14.71 -7.97
CA LYS A 313 21.10 14.91 -6.96
C LYS A 313 21.02 13.83 -5.88
N GLY A 314 22.14 13.15 -5.63
CA GLY A 314 22.22 12.01 -4.71
C GLY A 314 22.13 10.63 -5.37
N PHE A 315 21.89 10.56 -6.68
CA PHE A 315 21.84 9.32 -7.46
C PHE A 315 22.88 9.27 -8.59
N SER A 316 23.90 10.14 -8.57
CA SER A 316 24.92 10.32 -9.62
C SER A 316 25.84 9.12 -9.89
N GLN A 317 25.69 8.01 -9.16
CA GLN A 317 26.44 6.76 -9.39
C GLN A 317 25.59 5.64 -10.01
N ASP A 318 24.27 5.82 -10.10
CA ASP A 318 23.32 4.87 -10.70
C ASP A 318 22.76 5.45 -12.00
N SER A 319 23.44 5.21 -13.13
CA SER A 319 22.98 5.64 -14.46
C SER A 319 21.59 5.10 -14.88
N GLU A 320 21.07 4.12 -14.15
CA GLU A 320 19.73 3.53 -14.34
C GLU A 320 18.60 4.36 -13.68
N ARG A 321 18.93 5.41 -12.91
CA ARG A 321 17.96 6.26 -12.20
C ARG A 321 17.67 7.60 -12.89
N SER A 322 18.26 7.85 -14.06
CA SER A 322 17.95 9.04 -14.85
C SER A 322 16.59 8.89 -15.54
N THR A 323 15.68 9.84 -15.33
CA THR A 323 14.32 9.79 -15.89
C THR A 323 14.11 10.86 -16.95
N TRP A 324 13.23 10.57 -17.90
CA TRP A 324 12.81 11.55 -18.90
C TRP A 324 11.65 12.37 -18.35
N GLU A 325 11.88 13.65 -18.09
CA GLU A 325 10.87 14.58 -17.56
C GLU A 325 10.45 15.60 -18.63
N PRO A 326 9.17 16.01 -18.67
CA PRO A 326 8.73 17.07 -19.56
C PRO A 326 9.27 18.43 -19.08
N THR A 327 9.52 19.36 -20.02
CA THR A 327 9.99 20.72 -19.70
C THR A 327 9.06 21.47 -18.72
N GLU A 328 7.77 21.12 -18.70
CA GLU A 328 6.77 21.72 -17.81
C GLU A 328 7.08 21.50 -16.32
N ASP A 329 7.82 20.43 -16.00
CA ASP A 329 8.17 20.01 -14.64
C ASP A 329 9.57 20.50 -14.22
N LEU A 330 10.35 21.06 -15.16
CA LEU A 330 11.69 21.60 -14.96
C LEU A 330 11.74 23.13 -14.84
N LYS A 331 10.59 23.77 -14.57
CA LYS A 331 10.46 25.24 -14.47
C LYS A 331 11.42 25.88 -13.45
N ASN A 332 11.87 25.10 -12.46
CA ASN A 332 12.73 25.57 -11.39
C ASN A 332 14.24 25.52 -11.74
N CYS A 333 14.63 24.96 -12.89
CA CYS A 333 16.04 24.79 -13.28
C CYS A 333 16.38 25.28 -14.71
N PRO A 334 16.08 26.55 -15.08
CA PRO A 334 16.30 27.06 -16.43
C PRO A 334 17.80 27.23 -16.79
N GLU A 335 18.70 27.23 -15.81
CA GLU A 335 20.13 27.39 -16.03
C GLU A 335 20.78 26.11 -16.58
N LEU A 336 20.36 24.94 -16.11
CA LEU A 336 20.85 23.64 -16.58
C LEU A 336 20.41 23.32 -18.02
N ASP A 337 19.21 23.77 -18.40
CA ASP A 337 18.70 23.68 -19.77
C ASP A 337 19.57 24.52 -20.74
N LYS A 338 19.92 25.74 -20.33
CA LYS A 338 20.84 26.60 -21.09
C LYS A 338 22.24 26.02 -21.20
N GLU A 339 22.73 25.38 -20.13
CA GLU A 339 24.03 24.72 -20.12
C GLU A 339 24.08 23.54 -21.10
N LEU A 340 23.05 22.69 -21.11
CA LEU A 340 22.91 21.61 -22.09
C LEU A 340 22.97 22.17 -23.52
N HIS A 341 22.19 23.21 -23.82
CA HIS A 341 22.14 23.79 -25.17
C HIS A 341 23.37 24.61 -25.56
N SER A 342 24.16 25.06 -24.58
CA SER A 342 25.49 25.63 -24.82
C SER A 342 26.51 24.55 -25.18
N LEU A 343 26.41 23.36 -24.59
CA LEU A 343 27.31 22.23 -24.84
C LEU A 343 26.90 21.41 -26.07
N TYR A 344 25.60 21.34 -26.36
CA TYR A 344 25.02 20.57 -27.45
C TYR A 344 23.98 21.39 -28.23
N PRO A 345 24.42 22.30 -29.12
CA PRO A 345 23.54 23.21 -29.86
C PRO A 345 22.55 22.51 -30.80
N ASP A 346 22.89 21.31 -31.27
CA ASP A 346 22.08 20.52 -32.21
C ASP A 346 20.92 19.77 -31.54
N LYS A 347 20.86 19.78 -30.20
CA LYS A 347 19.81 19.09 -29.45
C LYS A 347 18.52 19.91 -29.43
N PRO A 348 17.33 19.26 -29.47
CA PRO A 348 16.05 19.98 -29.50
C PRO A 348 15.90 20.89 -28.26
N GLY A 349 15.79 22.20 -28.47
CA GLY A 349 15.56 23.17 -27.39
C GLY A 349 14.16 23.77 -27.40
N PRO A 350 13.83 24.69 -26.47
CA PRO A 350 12.49 25.26 -26.33
C PRO A 350 11.96 25.95 -27.62
N ASN A 351 12.86 26.36 -28.51
CA ASN A 351 12.52 26.99 -29.81
C ASN A 351 12.57 26.03 -31.01
N SER A 352 12.81 24.73 -30.79
CA SER A 352 12.86 23.74 -31.86
C SER A 352 11.43 23.37 -32.30
N SER A 353 10.94 24.06 -33.32
CA SER A 353 9.70 23.70 -34.03
C SER A 353 10.02 22.71 -35.15
N ARG A 354 9.05 21.85 -35.48
CA ARG A 354 9.17 20.83 -36.54
C ARG A 354 9.67 21.47 -37.85
N ALA A 355 10.78 20.96 -38.38
CA ALA A 355 11.02 20.94 -39.82
C ALA A 355 10.17 19.84 -40.46
#